data_AF-A0A1S6H5E7-F1
#
_entry.id   AF-A0A1S6H5E7-F1
#
_cell.length_a   1.000
_cell.length_b   1.000
_cell.length_c   1.000
_cell.angle_alpha   90.00
_cell.angle_beta   90.00
_cell.angle_gamma   90.00
#
_symmetry.space_group_name_H-M   'P 1'
#
loop_
_entity.id
_entity.type
_entity.pdbx_description
1 polymer ?
#
loop_
_entity_poly.entity_id
_entity_poly.type
_entity_poly.pdbx_seq_one_letter_code
_entity_poly.pdbx_strand_id
1 'polypeptide(L)'
;MQYLETELRRGSPTDQALADVVAGVRKVRGKDIAFPDQSQAKKELPKTDLLQQAYETLSHLRQPTKQEKTAMEKRGFVFFPMERKSYAQDVAADPNYFLDGELDYANARPALQDFVPPVAAQIGLNPTHPALPEGFNKPRQRQLEMIETESQKLQQEFPDARLIMLPVTTYAQADYAYKEMTGKPLLPNFFARGIDTISGVRAAGVGRPGPAEPFYVHDWNADHGDPGVGAVPAVVFVRK
;
A
#
# COMPACT_ATOMS: atom_id res chain seq x y z
N MET A 1 18.01 -51.66 -16.85
CA MET A 1 17.72 -50.48 -16.01
C MET A 1 17.64 -50.96 -14.56
N GLN A 2 18.66 -51.53 -13.93
CA GLN A 2 19.99 -51.03 -13.56
C GLN A 2 19.97 -49.77 -12.67
N TYR A 3 20.20 -50.02 -11.36
CA TYR A 3 20.88 -49.22 -10.32
C TYR A 3 20.25 -47.86 -9.92
N LEU A 4 20.17 -47.42 -8.66
CA LEU A 4 20.84 -47.76 -7.40
C LEU A 4 20.05 -47.02 -6.27
N GLU A 5 19.40 -47.76 -5.37
CA GLU A 5 19.19 -47.32 -3.98
C GLU A 5 20.06 -48.23 -3.12
N THR A 6 21.20 -47.73 -2.64
CA THR A 6 21.68 -47.90 -1.24
C THR A 6 23.08 -47.29 -1.05
N GLU A 7 23.17 -46.47 0.00
CA GLU A 7 24.32 -46.25 0.88
C GLU A 7 25.66 -45.78 0.29
N LEU A 8 26.07 -44.55 0.67
CA LEU A 8 27.31 -44.34 1.43
C LEU A 8 27.38 -42.91 1.98
N ARG A 9 27.12 -42.78 3.28
CA ARG A 9 27.73 -41.76 4.13
C ARG A 9 29.22 -41.72 3.85
N ARG A 10 29.78 -40.55 3.53
CA ARG A 10 31.20 -40.21 3.78
C ARG A 10 31.46 -38.71 3.61
N GLY A 11 31.80 -38.07 4.73
CA GLY A 11 32.81 -37.00 4.78
C GLY A 11 32.36 -35.58 4.47
N SER A 12 32.18 -34.80 5.52
CA SER A 12 32.27 -33.33 5.52
C SER A 12 33.61 -32.89 4.91
N PRO A 13 33.67 -31.89 4.00
CA PRO A 13 34.93 -31.31 3.57
C PRO A 13 35.53 -30.49 4.73
N THR A 14 36.78 -30.77 5.08
CA THR A 14 37.57 -30.08 6.10
C THR A 14 38.05 -28.70 5.62
N ASP A 15 38.20 -27.77 6.57
CA ASP A 15 38.59 -26.36 6.36
C ASP A 15 39.92 -26.13 5.60
N GLN A 16 40.72 -27.17 5.41
CA GLN A 16 41.96 -27.10 4.62
C GLN A 16 41.71 -26.96 3.10
N ALA A 17 40.64 -27.54 2.57
CA ALA A 17 40.35 -27.51 1.13
C ALA A 17 39.86 -26.14 0.63
N LEU A 18 39.27 -25.33 1.52
CA LEU A 18 38.90 -23.94 1.25
C LEU A 18 40.11 -23.00 1.33
N ALA A 19 41.10 -23.30 2.17
CA ALA A 19 42.31 -22.50 2.32
C ALA A 19 43.21 -22.54 1.06
N ASP A 20 43.31 -23.69 0.38
CA ASP A 20 44.13 -23.82 -0.83
C ASP A 20 43.51 -23.14 -2.06
N VAL A 21 42.18 -23.06 -2.14
CA VAL A 21 41.48 -22.29 -3.18
C VAL A 21 41.68 -20.79 -2.98
N VAL A 22 41.64 -20.31 -1.73
CA VAL A 22 41.88 -18.88 -1.40
C VAL A 22 43.34 -18.48 -1.61
N ALA A 23 44.30 -19.39 -1.40
CA ALA A 23 45.72 -19.14 -1.65
C ALA A 23 46.08 -19.14 -3.15
N GLY A 24 45.44 -20.01 -3.95
CA GLY A 24 45.65 -20.08 -5.41
C GLY A 24 45.18 -18.85 -6.17
N VAL A 25 44.11 -18.19 -5.72
CA VAL A 25 43.57 -16.98 -6.37
C VAL A 25 44.41 -15.73 -6.03
N ARG A 26 45.20 -15.76 -4.95
CA ARG A 26 46.00 -14.60 -4.50
C ARG A 26 47.36 -14.44 -5.20
N LYS A 27 47.79 -15.38 -6.05
CA LYS A 27 49.14 -15.35 -6.66
C LYS A 27 49.23 -14.86 -8.10
N VAL A 28 48.15 -14.37 -8.69
CA VAL A 28 48.17 -13.71 -10.00
C VAL A 28 47.76 -12.24 -9.86
N ARG A 29 48.61 -11.45 -9.19
CA ARG A 29 48.63 -9.98 -9.33
C ARG A 29 49.92 -9.60 -10.05
N GLY A 30 49.77 -9.07 -11.24
CA GLY A 30 50.91 -8.60 -12.04
C GLY A 30 50.48 -7.93 -13.33
N LYS A 31 49.51 -7.01 -13.26
CA LYS A 31 49.34 -5.86 -14.15
C LYS A 31 48.18 -5.01 -13.68
N ASP A 32 48.47 -3.75 -13.41
CA ASP A 32 47.51 -2.73 -12.99
C ASP A 32 46.45 -2.55 -14.07
N ILE A 33 45.26 -3.07 -13.80
CA ILE A 33 44.04 -2.67 -14.48
C ILE A 33 43.31 -1.79 -13.48
N ALA A 34 43.40 -0.48 -13.70
CA ALA A 34 42.54 0.48 -13.01
C ALA A 34 41.10 0.21 -13.45
N PHE A 35 40.36 -0.54 -12.62
CA PHE A 35 38.91 -0.58 -12.72
C PHE A 35 38.42 0.81 -12.29
N PRO A 36 37.64 1.53 -13.12
CA PRO A 36 37.01 2.75 -12.65
C PRO A 36 36.14 2.39 -11.46
N ASP A 37 36.42 3.03 -10.33
CA ASP A 37 35.66 2.96 -9.11
C ASP A 37 34.21 3.34 -9.43
N GLN A 38 33.35 2.33 -9.62
CA GLN A 38 31.91 2.51 -9.72
C GLN A 38 31.26 2.63 -8.34
N SER A 39 31.96 3.21 -7.36
CA SER A 39 31.29 3.97 -6.30
C SER A 39 30.79 5.31 -6.87
N GLN A 40 29.98 5.25 -7.93
CA GLN A 40 28.85 6.16 -7.97
C GLN A 40 27.99 5.77 -6.78
N ALA A 41 28.26 6.39 -5.63
CA ALA A 41 27.21 6.67 -4.68
C ALA A 41 26.06 7.19 -5.54
N LYS A 42 25.05 6.34 -5.79
CA LYS A 42 23.75 6.81 -6.19
C LYS A 42 23.51 7.92 -5.17
N LYS A 43 23.44 9.16 -5.63
CA LYS A 43 22.83 10.22 -4.83
C LYS A 43 21.47 9.60 -4.49
N GLU A 44 21.36 9.06 -3.28
CA GLU A 44 20.08 8.78 -2.69
C GLU A 44 19.47 10.16 -2.65
N LEU A 45 18.64 10.45 -3.66
CA LEU A 45 17.60 11.46 -3.55
C LEU A 45 17.02 11.23 -2.15
N PRO A 46 16.89 12.28 -1.32
CA PRO A 46 16.33 12.11 0.01
C PRO A 46 15.13 11.19 -0.12
N LYS A 47 15.16 10.02 0.56
CA LYS A 47 14.06 9.06 0.49
C LYS A 47 12.83 9.83 0.94
N THR A 48 12.02 10.25 -0.03
CA THR A 48 10.78 10.95 0.26
C THR A 48 9.97 10.02 1.13
N ASP A 49 9.60 10.48 2.32
CA ASP A 49 8.70 9.74 3.17
C ASP A 49 7.32 9.77 2.52
N LEU A 50 7.04 8.73 1.73
CA LEU A 50 5.79 8.61 0.96
C LEU A 50 4.57 8.54 1.88
N LEU A 51 4.74 8.06 3.11
CA LEU A 51 3.67 8.05 4.10
C LEU A 51 3.34 9.47 4.54
N GLN A 52 4.36 10.24 4.91
CA GLN A 52 4.20 11.66 5.26
C GLN A 52 3.66 12.47 4.06
N GLN A 53 4.16 12.21 2.85
CA GLN A 53 3.67 12.84 1.63
C GLN A 53 2.17 12.55 1.38
N ALA A 54 1.69 11.34 1.68
CA ALA A 54 0.28 11.01 1.57
C ALA A 54 -0.56 11.85 2.54
N TYR A 55 -0.14 11.97 3.81
CA TYR A 55 -0.80 12.85 4.80
C TYR A 55 -0.79 14.33 4.37
N GLU A 56 0.33 14.83 3.86
CA GLU A 56 0.45 16.20 3.36
C GLU A 56 -0.47 16.43 2.16
N THR A 57 -0.53 15.47 1.23
CA THR A 57 -1.40 15.54 0.06
C THR A 57 -2.87 15.72 0.45
N LEU A 58 -3.34 15.03 1.50
CA LEU A 58 -4.70 15.19 2.02
C LEU A 58 -5.02 16.63 2.42
N SER A 59 -4.03 17.40 2.91
CA SER A 59 -4.23 18.80 3.32
C SER A 59 -4.39 19.75 2.14
N HIS A 60 -3.94 19.35 0.95
CA HIS A 60 -3.95 20.18 -0.26
C HIS A 60 -5.05 19.81 -1.25
N LEU A 61 -5.99 18.93 -0.87
CA LEU A 61 -7.03 18.51 -1.80
C LEU A 61 -7.94 19.65 -2.21
N ARG A 62 -8.44 19.54 -3.45
CA ARG A 62 -9.51 20.35 -4.01
C ARG A 62 -10.54 19.45 -4.67
N GLN A 63 -11.69 20.03 -4.98
CA GLN A 63 -12.66 19.34 -5.83
C GLN A 63 -12.08 19.16 -7.24
N PRO A 64 -12.31 18.00 -7.90
CA PRO A 64 -12.03 17.85 -9.31
C PRO A 64 -12.89 18.81 -10.11
N THR A 65 -12.34 19.37 -11.18
CA THR A 65 -13.15 20.06 -12.20
C THR A 65 -14.03 19.04 -12.92
N LYS A 66 -15.09 19.52 -13.59
CA LYS A 66 -15.96 18.65 -14.40
C LYS A 66 -15.17 17.89 -15.48
N GLN A 67 -14.18 18.55 -16.10
CA GLN A 67 -13.35 17.95 -17.15
C GLN A 67 -12.46 16.83 -16.59
N GLU A 68 -11.79 17.09 -15.47
CA GLU A 68 -10.95 16.10 -14.79
C GLU A 68 -11.76 14.89 -14.34
N LYS A 69 -12.91 15.13 -13.69
CA LYS A 69 -13.84 14.09 -13.25
C LYS A 69 -14.28 13.23 -14.44
N THR A 70 -14.77 13.86 -15.51
CA THR A 70 -15.19 13.15 -16.73
C THR A 70 -14.05 12.34 -17.37
N ALA A 71 -12.83 12.88 -17.35
CA ALA A 71 -11.67 12.19 -17.90
C ALA A 71 -11.29 10.95 -17.08
N MET A 72 -11.38 11.02 -15.75
CA MET A 72 -11.14 9.88 -14.86
C MET A 72 -12.28 8.85 -14.92
N GLU A 73 -13.53 9.28 -15.04
CA GLU A 73 -14.69 8.39 -15.22
C GLU A 73 -14.55 7.53 -16.50
N LYS A 74 -14.03 8.12 -17.59
CA LYS A 74 -13.70 7.36 -18.82
C LYS A 74 -12.61 6.28 -18.61
N ARG A 75 -11.82 6.40 -17.54
CA ARG A 75 -10.80 5.40 -17.13
C ARG A 75 -11.32 4.42 -16.07
N GLY A 76 -12.63 4.45 -15.76
CA GLY A 76 -13.27 3.54 -14.82
C GLY A 76 -13.29 4.02 -13.37
N PHE A 77 -12.87 5.26 -13.10
CA PHE A 77 -12.95 5.82 -11.74
C PHE A 77 -14.38 6.29 -11.42
N VAL A 78 -14.78 6.07 -10.17
CA VAL A 78 -16.00 6.60 -9.57
C VAL A 78 -15.60 7.50 -8.40
N PHE A 79 -16.24 8.66 -8.31
CA PHE A 79 -15.91 9.66 -7.28
C PHE A 79 -16.86 9.58 -6.09
N PHE A 80 -16.27 9.43 -4.91
CA PHE A 80 -16.95 9.33 -3.63
C PHE A 80 -16.67 10.57 -2.77
N PRO A 81 -17.60 10.97 -1.89
CA PRO A 81 -17.33 12.00 -0.91
C PRO A 81 -16.30 11.50 0.11
N MET A 82 -15.37 12.37 0.46
CA MET A 82 -14.55 12.26 1.66
C MET A 82 -14.99 13.36 2.62
N GLU A 83 -15.64 12.95 3.71
CA GLU A 83 -16.10 13.81 4.79
C GLU A 83 -15.03 13.96 5.87
N ARG A 84 -15.14 15.04 6.65
CA ARG A 84 -14.27 15.29 7.80
C ARG A 84 -14.79 14.54 9.02
N LYS A 85 -14.70 13.21 8.97
CA LYS A 85 -15.03 12.29 10.06
C LYS A 85 -13.89 11.33 10.33
N SER A 86 -13.69 10.99 11.61
CA SER A 86 -12.81 9.89 11.97
C SER A 86 -13.49 8.56 11.72
N TYR A 87 -12.71 7.48 11.68
CA TYR A 87 -13.26 6.15 11.47
C TYR A 87 -14.25 5.77 12.59
N ALA A 88 -13.93 6.08 13.85
CA ALA A 88 -14.84 5.84 14.96
C ALA A 88 -16.17 6.60 14.83
N GLN A 89 -16.15 7.83 14.27
CA GLN A 89 -17.37 8.60 14.02
C GLN A 89 -18.24 7.97 12.92
N ASP A 90 -17.63 7.42 11.86
CA ASP A 90 -18.36 6.71 10.81
C ASP A 90 -18.98 5.41 11.34
N VAL A 91 -18.24 4.64 12.14
CA VAL A 91 -18.76 3.41 12.77
C VAL A 91 -19.91 3.72 13.74
N ALA A 92 -19.81 4.80 14.52
CA ALA A 92 -20.88 5.21 15.42
C ALA A 92 -22.15 5.69 14.69
N ALA A 93 -22.01 6.22 13.47
CA ALA A 93 -23.12 6.74 12.69
C ALA A 93 -23.98 5.63 12.05
N ASP A 94 -23.37 4.51 11.64
CA ASP A 94 -24.10 3.33 11.18
C ASP A 94 -23.41 2.02 11.63
N PRO A 95 -23.60 1.60 12.88
CA PRO A 95 -22.93 0.41 13.41
C PRO A 95 -23.33 -0.89 12.69
N ASN A 96 -24.50 -0.96 12.05
CA ASN A 96 -24.99 -2.17 11.38
C ASN A 96 -24.21 -2.51 10.09
N TYR A 97 -23.51 -1.52 9.54
CA TYR A 97 -22.67 -1.72 8.37
C TYR A 97 -21.33 -2.38 8.71
N PHE A 98 -20.85 -2.21 9.95
CA PHE A 98 -19.54 -2.65 10.41
C PHE A 98 -19.61 -3.95 11.21
N LEU A 99 -18.45 -4.55 11.50
CA LEU A 99 -18.35 -5.73 12.36
C LEU A 99 -18.79 -5.40 13.79
N ASP A 100 -19.43 -6.37 14.46
CA ASP A 100 -19.77 -6.26 15.87
C ASP A 100 -18.51 -5.96 16.72
N GLY A 101 -18.59 -4.93 17.57
CA GLY A 101 -17.47 -4.47 18.41
C GLY A 101 -16.46 -3.56 17.71
N GLU A 102 -16.68 -3.20 16.44
CA GLU A 102 -15.77 -2.34 15.68
C GLU A 102 -15.59 -0.96 16.31
N LEU A 103 -16.65 -0.40 16.93
CA LEU A 103 -16.58 0.90 17.58
C LEU A 103 -15.62 0.87 18.79
N ASP A 104 -15.68 -0.17 19.61
CA ASP A 104 -14.77 -0.35 20.74
C ASP A 104 -13.33 -0.55 20.25
N TYR A 105 -13.16 -1.32 19.16
CA TYR A 105 -11.86 -1.50 18.51
C TYR A 105 -11.27 -0.17 18.02
N ALA A 106 -12.09 0.66 17.37
CA ALA A 106 -11.69 1.97 16.86
C ALA A 106 -11.36 2.95 18.00
N ASN A 107 -12.19 3.02 19.04
CA ASN A 107 -11.99 3.87 20.21
C ASN A 107 -10.75 3.50 21.03
N ALA A 108 -10.26 2.26 20.94
CA ALA A 108 -9.03 1.86 21.61
C ALA A 108 -7.75 2.31 20.85
N ARG A 109 -7.88 2.94 19.67
CA ARG A 109 -6.77 3.25 18.76
C ARG A 109 -6.82 4.72 18.33
N PRO A 110 -5.91 5.59 18.82
CA PRO A 110 -5.93 7.02 18.52
C PRO A 110 -5.97 7.35 17.01
N ALA A 111 -5.24 6.60 16.18
CA ALA A 111 -5.24 6.79 14.73
C ALA A 111 -6.61 6.54 14.07
N LEU A 112 -7.50 5.74 14.68
CA LEU A 112 -8.86 5.49 14.18
C LEU A 112 -9.90 6.37 14.87
N GLN A 113 -9.66 6.67 16.15
CA GLN A 113 -10.54 7.48 16.98
C GLN A 113 -10.47 8.97 16.60
N ASP A 114 -9.26 9.51 16.48
CA ASP A 114 -9.02 10.95 16.50
C ASP A 114 -8.62 11.51 15.14
N PHE A 115 -8.05 10.70 14.25
CA PHE A 115 -7.64 11.19 12.93
C PHE A 115 -8.87 11.54 12.10
N VAL A 116 -8.93 12.79 11.66
CA VAL A 116 -9.97 13.33 10.78
C VAL A 116 -9.29 13.89 9.53
N PRO A 117 -9.72 13.53 8.30
CA PRO A 117 -9.19 14.14 7.09
C PRO A 117 -9.26 15.68 7.17
N PRO A 118 -8.17 16.38 6.80
CA PRO A 118 -8.04 17.83 7.02
C PRO A 118 -9.04 18.65 6.21
N VAL A 119 -9.49 18.12 5.06
CA VAL A 119 -10.43 18.78 4.15
C VAL A 119 -11.49 17.79 3.70
N ALA A 120 -12.67 18.30 3.35
CA ALA A 120 -13.66 17.52 2.62
C ALA A 120 -13.41 17.64 1.11
N ALA A 121 -13.42 16.52 0.39
CA ALA A 121 -13.15 16.49 -1.05
C ALA A 121 -13.93 15.36 -1.74
N GLN A 122 -13.80 15.26 -3.07
CA GLN A 122 -14.13 14.04 -3.79
C GLN A 122 -12.84 13.28 -4.11
N ILE A 123 -12.86 11.98 -3.84
CA ILE A 123 -11.77 11.05 -4.17
C ILE A 123 -12.28 10.04 -5.19
N GLY A 124 -11.45 9.66 -6.15
CA GLY A 124 -11.81 8.68 -7.16
C GLY A 124 -11.19 7.32 -6.85
N LEU A 125 -11.99 6.27 -6.86
CA LEU A 125 -11.53 4.87 -6.78
C LEU A 125 -12.01 4.13 -8.02
N ASN A 126 -11.31 3.07 -8.44
CA ASN A 126 -11.68 2.27 -9.59
C ASN A 126 -12.34 0.96 -9.12
N PRO A 127 -13.69 0.81 -9.16
CA PRO A 127 -14.34 -0.38 -8.62
C PRO A 127 -14.08 -1.66 -9.42
N THR A 128 -13.69 -1.57 -10.70
CA THR A 128 -13.37 -2.77 -11.51
C THR A 128 -11.96 -3.27 -11.27
N HIS A 129 -11.05 -2.37 -10.87
CA HIS A 129 -9.67 -2.67 -10.50
C HIS A 129 -9.30 -1.94 -9.21
N PRO A 130 -9.87 -2.35 -8.06
CA PRO A 130 -9.77 -1.55 -6.83
C PRO A 130 -8.35 -1.57 -6.26
N ALA A 131 -7.58 -2.64 -6.48
CA ALA A 131 -6.18 -2.72 -6.08
C ALA A 131 -5.26 -2.88 -7.30
N LEU A 132 -4.01 -2.43 -7.16
CA LEU A 132 -2.96 -2.72 -8.14
C LEU A 132 -2.75 -4.25 -8.20
N PRO A 133 -2.70 -4.89 -9.39
CA PRO A 133 -2.59 -6.34 -9.51
C PRO A 133 -1.40 -6.96 -8.74
N GLU A 134 -0.25 -6.29 -8.75
CA GLU A 134 0.96 -6.73 -8.03
C GLU A 134 1.10 -6.11 -6.63
N GLY A 135 0.07 -5.38 -6.18
CA GLY A 135 0.08 -4.64 -4.92
C GLY A 135 -0.22 -5.49 -3.68
N PHE A 136 -0.65 -6.74 -3.86
CA PHE A 136 -0.90 -7.69 -2.76
C PHE A 136 0.39 -8.32 -2.25
N ASN A 137 0.36 -8.79 -1.00
CA ASN A 137 1.49 -9.49 -0.40
C ASN A 137 2.80 -8.68 -0.46
N LYS A 138 2.70 -7.37 -0.23
CA LYS A 138 3.83 -6.45 -0.15
C LYS A 138 3.81 -5.66 1.17
N PRO A 139 4.98 -5.31 1.73
CA PRO A 139 5.08 -4.32 2.80
C PRO A 139 4.46 -2.98 2.40
N ARG A 140 3.95 -2.21 3.36
CA ARG A 140 3.30 -0.91 3.13
C ARG A 140 4.19 0.05 2.35
N GLN A 141 5.48 0.11 2.66
CA GLN A 141 6.44 0.97 1.95
C GLN A 141 6.47 0.64 0.45
N ARG A 142 6.48 -0.65 0.09
CA ARG A 142 6.47 -1.06 -1.32
C ARG A 142 5.14 -0.73 -2.00
N GLN A 143 4.03 -0.89 -1.29
CA GLN A 143 2.70 -0.50 -1.78
C GLN A 143 2.63 1.01 -2.07
N LEU A 144 3.20 1.86 -1.20
CA LEU A 144 3.31 3.30 -1.40
C LEU A 144 4.16 3.64 -2.64
N GLU A 145 5.32 3.02 -2.80
CA GLU A 145 6.20 3.22 -3.98
C GLU A 145 5.50 2.86 -5.31
N MET A 146 4.71 1.79 -5.31
CA MET A 146 3.96 1.37 -6.48
C MET A 146 2.87 2.39 -6.83
N ILE A 147 2.13 2.89 -5.83
CA ILE A 147 1.12 3.93 -6.02
C ILE A 147 1.77 5.22 -6.53
N GLU A 148 2.91 5.63 -5.97
CA GLU A 148 3.66 6.81 -6.41
C GLU A 148 4.15 6.66 -7.86
N THR A 149 4.60 5.46 -8.26
CA THR A 149 5.00 5.18 -9.64
C THR A 149 3.84 5.40 -10.63
N GLU A 150 2.64 4.95 -10.29
CA GLU A 150 1.45 5.20 -11.10
C GLU A 150 1.01 6.67 -11.03
N SER A 151 1.16 7.33 -9.88
CA SER A 151 0.87 8.76 -9.69
C SER A 151 1.70 9.61 -10.65
N GLN A 152 3.01 9.35 -10.73
CA GLN A 152 3.92 10.09 -11.61
C GLN A 152 3.56 9.96 -13.09
N LYS A 153 3.04 8.81 -13.52
CA LYS A 153 2.52 8.62 -14.89
C LYS A 153 1.27 9.46 -15.12
N LEU A 154 0.32 9.42 -14.18
CA LEU A 154 -0.91 10.21 -14.26
C LEU A 154 -0.61 11.72 -14.32
N GLN A 155 0.38 12.19 -13.57
CA GLN A 155 0.80 13.59 -13.53
C GLN A 155 1.33 14.14 -14.85
N GLN A 156 1.80 13.28 -15.76
CA GLN A 156 2.23 13.71 -17.09
C GLN A 156 1.04 14.23 -17.93
N GLU A 157 -0.15 13.69 -17.69
CA GLU A 157 -1.38 14.09 -18.38
C GLU A 157 -2.22 15.08 -17.56
N PHE A 158 -2.24 14.90 -16.23
CA PHE A 158 -2.98 15.72 -15.28
C PHE A 158 -2.03 16.22 -14.18
N PRO A 159 -1.33 17.34 -14.38
CA PRO A 159 -0.29 17.81 -13.44
C PRO A 159 -0.74 17.99 -11.99
N ASP A 160 -2.03 18.24 -11.79
CA ASP A 160 -2.64 18.46 -10.47
C ASP A 160 -3.25 17.18 -9.87
N ALA A 161 -3.24 16.05 -10.58
CA ALA A 161 -3.75 14.78 -10.08
C ALA A 161 -2.64 14.04 -9.31
N ARG A 162 -3.02 13.30 -8.27
CA ARG A 162 -2.15 12.35 -7.56
C ARG A 162 -2.88 11.03 -7.39
N LEU A 163 -2.14 9.93 -7.41
CA LEU A 163 -2.61 8.68 -6.82
C LEU A 163 -2.01 8.56 -5.43
N ILE A 164 -2.84 8.32 -4.41
CA ILE A 164 -2.39 8.16 -3.02
C ILE A 164 -3.01 6.93 -2.36
N MET A 165 -2.33 6.42 -1.35
CA MET A 165 -2.93 5.53 -0.35
C MET A 165 -3.74 6.40 0.61
N LEU A 166 -4.99 6.01 0.87
CA LEU A 166 -5.88 6.78 1.74
C LEU A 166 -5.83 6.29 3.19
N PRO A 167 -6.29 7.10 4.15
CA PRO A 167 -6.59 6.62 5.48
C PRO A 167 -7.85 5.73 5.45
N VAL A 168 -7.95 4.79 6.38
CA VAL A 168 -9.03 3.79 6.39
C VAL A 168 -10.42 4.40 6.52
N THR A 169 -10.55 5.55 7.20
CA THR A 169 -11.81 6.30 7.27
C THR A 169 -12.33 6.67 5.87
N THR A 170 -11.45 7.09 4.97
CA THR A 170 -11.86 7.48 3.61
C THR A 170 -12.23 6.26 2.75
N TYR A 171 -11.52 5.14 2.89
CA TYR A 171 -11.92 3.90 2.24
C TYR A 171 -13.28 3.40 2.76
N ALA A 172 -13.54 3.54 4.07
CA ALA A 172 -14.82 3.16 4.68
C ALA A 172 -16.00 3.97 4.11
N GLN A 173 -15.85 5.30 4.05
CA GLN A 173 -16.85 6.19 3.47
C GLN A 173 -17.11 5.86 1.99
N ALA A 174 -16.06 5.56 1.23
CA ALA A 174 -16.19 5.22 -0.18
C ALA A 174 -16.87 3.86 -0.40
N ASP A 175 -16.55 2.85 0.41
CA ASP A 175 -17.20 1.54 0.34
C ASP A 175 -18.68 1.64 0.72
N TYR A 176 -19.00 2.37 1.78
CA TYR A 176 -20.36 2.64 2.19
C TYR A 176 -21.17 3.33 1.08
N ALA A 177 -20.63 4.42 0.52
CA ALA A 177 -21.27 5.15 -0.57
C ALA A 177 -21.46 4.29 -1.83
N TYR A 178 -20.48 3.42 -2.15
CA TYR A 178 -20.60 2.49 -3.26
C TYR A 178 -21.67 1.42 -3.03
N LYS A 179 -21.78 0.89 -1.79
CA LYS A 179 -22.81 -0.07 -1.42
C LYS A 179 -24.21 0.54 -1.49
N GLU A 180 -24.39 1.75 -0.99
CA GLU A 180 -25.66 2.48 -1.11
C GLU A 180 -26.07 2.70 -2.57
N MET A 181 -25.10 3.04 -3.43
CA MET A 181 -25.35 3.30 -4.84
C MET A 181 -25.64 2.03 -5.66
N THR A 182 -25.01 0.90 -5.33
CA THR A 182 -24.97 -0.29 -6.21
C THR A 182 -25.52 -1.57 -5.59
N GLY A 183 -25.78 -1.57 -4.28
CA GLY A 183 -26.07 -2.76 -3.48
C GLY A 183 -24.87 -3.70 -3.29
N LYS A 184 -23.67 -3.33 -3.74
CA LYS A 184 -22.47 -4.17 -3.70
C LYS A 184 -21.32 -3.50 -2.96
N PRO A 185 -20.50 -4.26 -2.21
CA PRO A 185 -19.27 -3.75 -1.59
C PRO A 185 -18.22 -3.30 -2.61
N LEU A 186 -17.45 -2.25 -2.29
CA LEU A 186 -16.34 -1.76 -3.13
C LEU A 186 -15.07 -2.60 -2.96
N LEU A 187 -14.80 -3.03 -1.73
CA LEU A 187 -13.65 -3.84 -1.33
C LEU A 187 -14.09 -5.25 -0.93
N PRO A 188 -14.62 -6.09 -1.85
CA PRO A 188 -14.99 -7.46 -1.51
C PRO A 188 -13.78 -8.39 -1.53
N ASN A 189 -13.65 -9.24 -0.51
CA ASN A 189 -12.65 -10.31 -0.40
C ASN A 189 -11.21 -9.88 -0.12
N PHE A 190 -10.97 -8.63 0.26
CA PHE A 190 -9.63 -8.17 0.64
C PHE A 190 -9.71 -6.92 1.52
N PHE A 191 -8.55 -6.50 2.03
CA PHE A 191 -8.35 -5.29 2.82
C PHE A 191 -7.49 -4.29 2.04
N ALA A 192 -7.96 -3.06 1.91
CA ALA A 192 -7.17 -1.93 1.44
C ALA A 192 -6.18 -1.54 2.54
N ARG A 193 -4.88 -1.49 2.23
CA ARG A 193 -3.88 -0.92 3.15
C ARG A 193 -4.15 0.57 3.34
N GLY A 194 -4.27 1.00 4.59
CA GLY A 194 -4.35 2.42 4.96
C GLY A 194 -2.98 3.01 5.33
N ILE A 195 -2.91 4.34 5.31
CA ILE A 195 -1.76 5.10 5.83
C ILE A 195 -1.71 5.09 7.38
N ASP A 196 -2.81 4.76 8.05
CA ASP A 196 -2.93 4.81 9.51
C ASP A 196 -1.98 3.81 10.19
N THR A 197 -1.18 4.31 11.13
CA THR A 197 -0.30 3.49 11.96
C THR A 197 -0.98 3.25 13.30
N ILE A 198 -1.25 1.98 13.62
CA ILE A 198 -2.06 1.58 14.77
C ILE A 198 -1.20 1.38 16.01
N SER A 199 -0.06 0.70 15.86
CA SER A 199 0.88 0.47 16.97
C SER A 199 2.22 0.01 16.45
N GLY A 200 3.32 0.66 16.85
CA GLY A 200 4.67 0.26 16.44
C GLY A 200 4.79 0.01 14.93
N VAL A 201 4.93 -1.25 14.55
CA VAL A 201 5.04 -1.72 13.15
C VAL A 201 3.70 -2.12 12.50
N ARG A 202 2.56 -1.95 13.16
CA ARG A 202 1.23 -2.31 12.63
C ARG A 202 0.57 -1.13 11.92
N ALA A 203 0.08 -1.39 10.71
CA ALA A 203 -0.74 -0.47 9.93
C ALA A 203 -2.17 -0.98 9.82
N ALA A 204 -3.11 -0.06 9.71
CA ALA A 204 -4.50 -0.40 9.46
C ALA A 204 -4.67 -0.95 8.03
N GLY A 205 -5.52 -1.96 7.88
CA GLY A 205 -6.13 -2.34 6.62
C GLY A 205 -7.64 -2.44 6.80
N VAL A 206 -8.41 -2.05 5.79
CA VAL A 206 -9.88 -1.98 5.90
C VAL A 206 -10.56 -2.66 4.72
N GLY A 207 -11.63 -3.40 4.99
CA GLY A 207 -12.32 -4.18 3.97
C GLY A 207 -13.16 -5.30 4.57
N ARG A 208 -13.23 -6.41 3.85
CA ARG A 208 -13.97 -7.62 4.28
C ARG A 208 -13.45 -8.88 3.59
N PRO A 209 -13.43 -10.04 4.26
CA PRO A 209 -12.93 -11.30 3.69
C PRO A 209 -13.89 -11.91 2.66
N GLY A 210 -15.15 -11.47 2.61
CA GLY A 210 -16.15 -11.93 1.66
C GLY A 210 -17.21 -10.85 1.37
N PRO A 211 -17.97 -10.93 0.25
CA PRO A 211 -18.96 -9.91 -0.10
C PRO A 211 -20.16 -9.86 0.85
N ALA A 212 -20.44 -10.95 1.57
CA ALA A 212 -21.51 -11.05 2.58
C ALA A 212 -21.02 -10.72 4.00
N GLU A 213 -19.72 -10.55 4.17
CA GLU A 213 -19.10 -10.33 5.48
C GLU A 213 -19.17 -8.85 5.88
N PRO A 214 -19.24 -8.54 7.18
CA PRO A 214 -19.24 -7.17 7.66
C PRO A 214 -17.92 -6.45 7.30
N PHE A 215 -18.00 -5.12 7.20
CA PHE A 215 -16.83 -4.28 6.93
C PHE A 215 -16.09 -3.95 8.22
N TYR A 216 -14.76 -4.03 8.24
CA TYR A 216 -13.98 -3.72 9.44
C TYR A 216 -12.53 -3.34 9.14
N VAL A 217 -11.87 -2.75 10.13
CA VAL A 217 -10.43 -2.51 10.18
C VAL A 217 -9.76 -3.67 10.89
N HIS A 218 -8.68 -4.18 10.29
CA HIS A 218 -7.75 -5.08 10.94
C HIS A 218 -6.36 -4.45 10.98
N ASP A 219 -5.63 -4.69 12.07
CA ASP A 219 -4.23 -4.27 12.17
C ASP A 219 -3.32 -5.36 11.57
N TRP A 220 -2.51 -4.99 10.59
CA TRP A 220 -1.58 -5.90 9.91
C TRP A 220 -0.16 -5.39 10.09
N ASN A 221 0.84 -6.27 10.07
CA ASN A 221 2.22 -5.81 10.09
C ASN A 221 2.51 -4.98 8.82
N ALA A 222 3.07 -3.79 8.97
CA ALA A 222 3.38 -2.86 7.89
C ALA A 222 4.65 -3.25 7.12
N ASP A 223 5.56 -3.98 7.77
CA ASP A 223 6.87 -4.38 7.21
C ASP A 223 6.82 -5.74 6.50
N HIS A 224 5.66 -6.39 6.51
CA HIS A 224 5.43 -7.66 5.84
C HIS A 224 4.28 -7.59 4.83
N GLY A 225 4.32 -8.49 3.86
CA GLY A 225 3.22 -8.68 2.93
C GLY A 225 2.19 -9.67 3.47
N ASP A 226 0.92 -9.39 3.21
CA ASP A 226 -0.19 -10.30 3.44
C ASP A 226 -1.00 -10.49 2.14
N PRO A 227 -1.39 -11.73 1.79
CA PRO A 227 -2.09 -12.01 0.53
C PRO A 227 -3.49 -11.37 0.47
N GLY A 228 -4.12 -11.13 1.62
CA GLY A 228 -5.42 -10.46 1.73
C GLY A 228 -5.35 -8.94 1.77
N VAL A 229 -4.15 -8.33 1.69
CA VAL A 229 -3.97 -6.88 1.85
C VAL A 229 -3.36 -6.26 0.58
N GLY A 230 -4.12 -5.37 -0.06
CA GLY A 230 -3.77 -4.79 -1.36
C GLY A 230 -3.44 -3.29 -1.30
N ALA A 231 -2.65 -2.84 -2.28
CA ALA A 231 -2.43 -1.42 -2.55
C ALA A 231 -3.60 -0.86 -3.36
N VAL A 232 -4.43 0.00 -2.75
CA VAL A 232 -5.63 0.59 -3.37
C VAL A 232 -5.36 2.07 -3.69
N PRO A 233 -4.98 2.42 -4.92
CA PRO A 233 -4.72 3.81 -5.27
C PRO A 233 -6.03 4.60 -5.38
N ALA A 234 -6.08 5.77 -4.75
CA ALA A 234 -7.14 6.73 -4.98
C ALA A 234 -6.64 7.92 -5.80
N VAL A 235 -7.39 8.29 -6.83
CA VAL A 235 -7.12 9.53 -7.55
C VAL A 235 -7.69 10.72 -6.80
N VAL A 236 -6.83 11.69 -6.55
CA VAL A 236 -7.17 12.94 -5.88
C VAL A 236 -6.62 14.12 -6.66
N PHE A 237 -7.20 15.30 -6.47
CA PHE A 237 -6.76 16.52 -7.12
C PHE A 237 -6.27 17.51 -6.09
N VAL A 238 -5.07 18.05 -6.29
CA VAL A 238 -4.42 18.98 -5.37
C VAL A 238 -4.47 20.41 -5.89
N ARG A 239 -4.40 21.38 -4.97
CA ARG A 239 -4.15 22.78 -5.29
C ARG A 239 -2.72 22.90 -5.83
N LYS A 240 -2.55 23.79 -6.81
CA LYS A 240 -1.22 24.22 -7.28
C LYS A 240 -0.50 25.03 -6.20
#